data_AF-A0A0B8T7T1-F1
#
_entry.id   AF-A0A0B8T7T1-F1
#
_cell.length_a   1.000
_cell.length_b   1.000
_cell.length_c   1.000
_cell.angle_alpha   90.00
_cell.angle_beta   90.00
_cell.angle_gamma   90.00
#
_symmetry.space_group_name_H-M   'P 1'
#
loop_
_entity.id
_entity.type
_entity.pdbx_description
1 polymer ?
#
loop_
_entity_poly.entity_id
_entity_poly.type
_entity_poly.pdbx_seq_one_letter_code
_entity_poly.pdbx_strand_id
1 'polypeptide(L)'
;MSKELNKTTGKLLESAKELYNSGNSLVSDFSKPLVERLKQPLVAAFIISFVIVNWDLILYFIFSSSFIETKINRFYIQYNHGSSLFVKPFFLAILYVLGLPYLMNYIKKGLVSAKKEEMELQEENLTPQYKFLKAQAREQKVLQVEIAGTGELEDLNKKIFGLEKTIEEYNQQLNDRLETNQKLQAEYVKLQTEHTNLQNELAKAIKYMSENNHELTEENSRLKQSESYAAEMDEENRNLKTRLDNSVVANQSLIERVEKQFTELKGLRQLRPEDFQKHVSFQKHIKENEIPEFILAIGQYLHSKKITNHNVNWQIENVDLFRIFVDFNMPNFEDDAELFYEIRSHLETM
;
A
#
# COMPACT_ATOMS: atom_id res chain seq x y z
N MET A 1 -52.82 5.77 -11.58
CA MET A 1 -52.77 5.80 -13.05
C MET A 1 -52.08 7.05 -13.61
N SER A 2 -52.50 8.28 -13.30
CA SER A 2 -51.86 9.52 -13.81
C SER A 2 -50.37 9.69 -13.43
N LYS A 3 -49.96 9.32 -12.21
CA LYS A 3 -48.55 9.41 -11.78
C LYS A 3 -47.60 8.47 -12.51
N GLU A 4 -48.07 7.30 -12.92
CA GLU A 4 -47.24 6.37 -13.70
C GLU A 4 -47.13 6.80 -15.16
N LEU A 5 -48.20 7.33 -15.75
CA LEU A 5 -48.18 7.86 -17.11
C LEU A 5 -47.15 9.01 -17.26
N ASN A 6 -47.10 9.92 -16.28
CA ASN A 6 -46.12 11.02 -16.28
C ASN A 6 -44.67 10.55 -16.09
N LYS A 7 -44.44 9.43 -15.42
CA LYS A 7 -43.10 8.86 -15.23
C LYS A 7 -42.59 8.23 -16.53
N THR A 8 -43.47 7.56 -17.28
CA THR A 8 -43.11 6.90 -18.55
C THR A 8 -42.88 7.91 -19.68
N THR A 9 -43.70 8.96 -19.76
CA THR A 9 -43.51 10.05 -20.74
C THR A 9 -42.24 10.85 -20.47
N GLY A 10 -41.89 11.09 -19.19
CA GLY A 10 -40.64 11.74 -18.81
C GLY A 10 -39.40 10.98 -19.29
N LYS A 11 -39.38 9.65 -19.10
CA LYS A 11 -38.26 8.80 -19.57
C LYS A 11 -38.12 8.78 -21.09
N LEU A 12 -39.22 8.73 -21.83
CA LEU A 12 -39.18 8.76 -23.30
C LEU A 12 -38.65 10.09 -23.85
N LEU A 13 -38.99 11.20 -23.20
CA LEU A 13 -38.49 12.52 -23.59
C LEU A 13 -36.98 12.66 -23.33
N GLU A 14 -36.50 12.06 -22.23
CA GLU A 14 -35.08 12.04 -21.87
C GLU A 14 -34.27 11.19 -22.85
N SER A 15 -34.72 9.98 -23.18
CA SER A 15 -34.08 9.14 -24.20
C SER A 15 -34.10 9.77 -25.59
N ALA A 16 -35.16 10.50 -25.97
CA ALA A 16 -35.20 11.22 -27.24
C ALA A 16 -34.18 12.38 -27.29
N LYS A 17 -33.98 13.08 -26.16
CA LYS A 17 -32.95 14.14 -26.05
C LYS A 17 -31.55 13.56 -26.12
N GLU A 18 -31.29 12.42 -25.47
CA GLU A 18 -29.99 11.74 -25.53
C GLU A 18 -29.67 11.28 -26.95
N LEU A 19 -30.63 10.71 -27.68
CA LEU A 19 -30.45 10.32 -29.08
C LEU A 19 -30.19 11.53 -30.00
N TYR A 20 -30.91 12.63 -29.80
CA TYR A 20 -30.68 13.87 -30.55
C TYR A 20 -29.28 14.44 -30.30
N ASN A 21 -28.86 14.49 -29.03
CA ASN A 21 -27.55 15.00 -28.65
C ASN A 21 -26.41 14.10 -29.15
N SER A 22 -26.58 12.78 -29.11
CA SER A 22 -25.63 11.81 -29.65
C SER A 22 -25.53 11.88 -31.18
N GLY A 23 -26.66 12.07 -31.87
CA GLY A 23 -26.67 12.29 -33.31
C GLY A 23 -25.92 13.58 -33.70
N ASN A 24 -26.16 14.67 -32.99
CA ASN A 24 -25.48 15.94 -33.22
C ASN A 24 -23.97 15.87 -32.91
N SER A 25 -23.56 15.17 -31.84
CA SER A 25 -22.14 15.02 -31.53
C SER A 25 -21.41 14.24 -32.61
N LEU A 26 -21.99 13.14 -33.11
CA LEU A 26 -21.43 12.36 -34.22
C LEU A 26 -21.31 13.20 -35.50
N VAL A 27 -22.35 13.95 -35.88
CA VAL A 27 -22.27 14.85 -37.04
C VAL A 27 -21.18 15.90 -36.83
N SER A 28 -21.02 16.44 -35.62
CA SER A 28 -19.98 17.42 -35.32
C SER A 28 -18.57 16.83 -35.38
N ASP A 29 -18.38 15.60 -34.90
CA ASP A 29 -17.09 14.93 -34.83
C ASP A 29 -16.63 14.46 -36.22
N PHE A 30 -17.56 14.12 -37.11
CA PHE A 30 -17.27 13.85 -38.52
C PHE A 30 -17.09 15.13 -39.35
N SER A 31 -17.89 16.17 -39.10
CA SER A 31 -17.85 17.40 -39.91
C SER A 31 -16.66 18.28 -39.60
N LYS A 32 -16.19 18.38 -38.34
CA LYS A 32 -15.05 19.25 -37.97
C LYS A 32 -13.77 18.92 -38.77
N PRO A 33 -13.27 17.67 -38.82
CA PRO A 33 -12.08 17.35 -39.60
C PRO A 33 -12.29 17.51 -41.10
N LEU A 34 -13.50 17.25 -41.61
CA LEU A 34 -13.83 17.45 -43.02
C LEU A 34 -13.81 18.93 -43.39
N VAL A 35 -14.41 19.79 -42.57
CA VAL A 35 -14.41 21.24 -42.76
C VAL A 35 -12.98 21.79 -42.67
N GLU A 36 -12.16 21.31 -41.75
CA GLU A 36 -10.75 21.71 -41.64
C GLU A 36 -9.93 21.30 -42.89
N ARG A 37 -10.17 20.11 -43.43
CA ARG A 37 -9.52 19.65 -44.68
C ARG A 37 -10.04 20.41 -45.90
N LEU A 38 -11.33 20.74 -45.95
CA LEU A 38 -11.92 21.57 -47.01
C LEU A 38 -11.37 23.00 -47.05
N LYS A 39 -10.85 23.53 -45.93
CA LYS A 39 -10.15 24.82 -45.92
C LYS A 39 -8.84 24.79 -46.70
N GLN A 40 -8.28 23.61 -46.97
CA GLN A 40 -7.07 23.49 -47.78
C GLN A 40 -7.43 23.65 -49.27
N PRO A 41 -6.88 24.66 -49.98
CA PRO A 41 -7.26 24.96 -51.36
C PRO A 41 -7.12 23.77 -52.32
N LEU A 42 -6.11 22.92 -52.12
CA LEU A 42 -5.89 21.73 -52.92
C LEU A 42 -6.98 20.66 -52.71
N VAL A 43 -7.42 20.46 -51.47
CA VAL A 43 -8.45 19.47 -51.14
C VAL A 43 -9.80 19.93 -51.69
N ALA A 44 -10.14 21.21 -51.53
CA ALA A 44 -11.36 21.78 -52.11
C ALA A 44 -11.34 21.68 -53.64
N ALA A 45 -10.24 22.08 -54.28
CA ALA A 45 -10.08 21.97 -55.73
C ALA A 45 -10.16 20.51 -56.20
N PHE A 46 -9.61 19.56 -55.44
CA PHE A 46 -9.71 18.13 -55.73
C PHE A 46 -11.14 17.61 -55.66
N ILE A 47 -11.90 17.96 -54.61
CA ILE A 47 -13.29 17.52 -54.47
C ILE A 47 -14.15 18.08 -55.61
N ILE A 48 -14.00 19.37 -55.92
CA ILE A 48 -14.70 20.01 -57.05
C ILE A 48 -14.29 19.34 -58.38
N SER A 49 -13.00 19.13 -58.61
CA SER A 49 -12.50 18.43 -59.80
C SER A 49 -13.03 16.99 -59.88
N PHE A 50 -13.15 16.31 -58.75
CA PHE A 50 -13.65 14.95 -58.68
C PHE A 50 -15.12 14.88 -59.07
N VAL A 51 -15.93 15.82 -58.57
CA VAL A 51 -17.35 15.93 -58.94
C VAL A 51 -17.49 16.27 -60.42
N ILE A 52 -16.68 17.20 -60.94
CA ILE A 52 -16.73 17.61 -62.37
C ILE A 52 -16.30 16.46 -63.29
N VAL A 53 -15.26 15.71 -62.95
CA VAL A 53 -14.74 14.64 -63.82
C VAL A 53 -15.59 13.38 -63.75
N ASN A 54 -16.14 13.06 -62.58
CA ASN A 54 -16.93 11.84 -62.33
C ASN A 54 -18.44 12.12 -62.22
N TRP A 55 -18.91 13.19 -62.87
CA TRP A 55 -20.30 13.64 -62.80
C TRP A 55 -21.28 12.57 -63.31
N ASP A 56 -20.91 11.83 -64.34
CA ASP A 56 -21.70 10.74 -64.93
C ASP A 56 -21.95 9.61 -63.93
N LEU A 57 -20.91 9.23 -63.17
CA LEU A 57 -20.98 8.22 -62.13
C LEU A 57 -21.84 8.68 -60.96
N ILE A 58 -21.67 9.93 -60.52
CA ILE A 58 -22.46 10.52 -59.43
C ILE A 58 -23.94 10.60 -59.83
N LEU A 59 -24.24 11.11 -61.02
CA LEU A 59 -25.62 11.20 -61.51
C LEU A 59 -26.23 9.81 -61.72
N TYR A 60 -25.49 8.85 -62.27
CA TYR A 60 -25.97 7.48 -62.38
C TYR A 60 -26.28 6.87 -61.01
N PHE A 61 -25.43 7.11 -60.00
CA PHE A 61 -25.64 6.56 -58.67
C PHE A 61 -26.88 7.16 -57.99
N ILE A 62 -27.09 8.48 -58.11
CA ILE A 62 -28.20 9.20 -57.49
C ILE A 62 -29.53 8.97 -58.23
N PHE A 63 -29.53 9.09 -59.56
CA PHE A 63 -30.76 9.17 -60.35
C PHE A 63 -31.15 7.87 -61.07
N SER A 64 -30.26 6.89 -61.19
CA SER A 64 -30.65 5.62 -61.82
C SER A 64 -31.62 4.84 -60.95
N SER A 65 -32.68 4.31 -61.56
CA SER A 65 -33.63 3.37 -60.95
C SER A 65 -33.12 1.92 -60.91
N SER A 66 -31.88 1.67 -61.36
CA SER A 66 -31.28 0.33 -61.32
C SER A 66 -31.08 -0.18 -59.89
N PHE A 67 -31.16 -1.51 -59.74
CA PHE A 67 -30.88 -2.17 -58.47
C PHE A 67 -29.47 -1.86 -57.98
N ILE A 68 -29.29 -1.84 -56.65
CA ILE A 68 -28.02 -1.50 -56.01
C ILE A 68 -26.88 -2.39 -56.49
N GLU A 69 -27.14 -3.67 -56.75
CA GLU A 69 -26.17 -4.63 -57.29
C GLU A 69 -25.66 -4.21 -58.67
N THR A 70 -26.55 -3.74 -59.54
CA THR A 70 -26.17 -3.21 -60.87
C THR A 70 -25.37 -1.92 -60.75
N LYS A 71 -25.67 -1.07 -59.76
CA LYS A 71 -24.89 0.16 -59.49
C LYS A 71 -23.48 -0.17 -59.01
N ILE A 72 -23.34 -1.11 -58.07
CA ILE A 72 -22.06 -1.58 -57.54
C ILE A 72 -21.23 -2.25 -58.64
N ASN A 73 -21.85 -3.11 -59.47
CA ASN A 73 -21.13 -3.79 -60.55
C ASN A 73 -20.62 -2.80 -61.60
N ARG A 74 -21.42 -1.78 -61.95
CA ARG A 74 -20.97 -0.70 -62.84
C ARG A 74 -19.81 0.10 -62.25
N PHE A 75 -19.87 0.40 -60.95
CA PHE A 75 -18.76 1.03 -60.24
C PHE A 75 -17.50 0.16 -60.31
N TYR A 76 -17.62 -1.15 -60.05
CA TYR A 76 -16.50 -2.09 -60.07
C TYR A 76 -15.83 -2.24 -61.45
N ILE A 77 -16.63 -2.35 -62.51
CA ILE A 77 -16.11 -2.44 -63.90
C ILE A 77 -15.35 -1.16 -64.28
N GLN A 78 -15.88 0.01 -63.91
CA GLN A 78 -15.23 1.29 -64.18
C GLN A 78 -14.00 1.52 -63.27
N TYR A 79 -13.99 0.92 -62.08
CA TYR A 79 -12.90 0.96 -61.10
C TYR A 79 -11.73 0.02 -61.43
N ASN A 80 -11.95 -1.08 -62.17
CA ASN A 80 -10.84 -1.96 -62.57
C ASN A 80 -9.83 -1.29 -63.52
N HIS A 81 -10.18 -0.15 -64.13
CA HIS A 81 -9.25 0.79 -64.77
C HIS A 81 -8.86 1.96 -63.83
N GLY A 82 -8.58 1.62 -62.57
CA GLY A 82 -8.69 2.47 -61.37
C GLY A 82 -7.77 3.67 -61.25
N SER A 83 -6.77 3.81 -62.11
CA SER A 83 -5.95 5.03 -62.12
C SER A 83 -6.77 6.24 -62.59
N SER A 84 -7.71 6.06 -63.51
CA SER A 84 -8.41 7.19 -64.14
C SER A 84 -9.35 7.98 -63.21
N LEU A 85 -9.91 7.33 -62.18
CA LEU A 85 -10.92 7.92 -61.28
C LEU A 85 -10.35 9.03 -60.40
N PHE A 86 -9.13 8.85 -59.89
CA PHE A 86 -8.48 9.79 -58.98
C PHE A 86 -7.40 10.62 -59.65
N VAL A 87 -6.70 10.07 -60.65
CA VAL A 87 -5.59 10.76 -61.30
C VAL A 87 -6.07 11.98 -62.09
N LYS A 88 -7.17 11.86 -62.85
CA LYS A 88 -7.71 12.97 -63.63
C LYS A 88 -8.18 14.15 -62.74
N PRO A 89 -8.99 13.94 -61.68
CA PRO A 89 -9.31 15.00 -60.73
C PRO A 89 -8.10 15.61 -60.03
N PHE A 90 -7.10 14.78 -59.69
CA PHE A 90 -5.90 15.24 -59.02
C PHE A 90 -5.07 16.19 -59.88
N PHE A 91 -4.82 15.83 -61.15
CA PHE A 91 -4.14 16.71 -62.09
C PHE A 91 -4.93 18.00 -62.36
N LEU A 92 -6.27 17.91 -62.49
CA LEU A 92 -7.11 19.08 -62.68
C LEU A 92 -7.07 20.01 -61.46
N ALA A 93 -7.02 19.46 -60.25
CA ALA A 93 -6.90 20.24 -59.01
C ALA A 93 -5.57 20.97 -58.92
N ILE A 94 -4.46 20.31 -59.26
CA ILE A 94 -3.13 20.95 -59.31
C ILE A 94 -3.14 22.07 -60.35
N LEU A 95 -3.65 21.81 -61.55
CA LEU A 95 -3.74 22.80 -62.62
C LEU A 95 -4.61 24.00 -62.20
N TYR A 96 -5.71 23.76 -61.49
CA TYR A 96 -6.56 24.83 -60.97
C TYR A 96 -5.85 25.67 -59.91
N VAL A 97 -5.28 25.04 -58.89
CA VAL A 97 -4.61 25.74 -57.78
C VAL A 97 -3.39 26.54 -58.26
N LEU A 98 -2.60 25.97 -59.16
CA LEU A 98 -1.42 26.64 -59.71
C LEU A 98 -1.76 27.60 -60.84
N GLY A 99 -2.71 27.27 -61.72
CA GLY A 99 -3.03 28.03 -62.92
C GLY A 99 -3.92 29.25 -62.68
N LEU A 100 -4.86 29.17 -61.72
CA LEU A 100 -5.81 30.26 -61.45
C LEU A 100 -5.13 31.58 -61.07
N PRO A 101 -4.08 31.63 -60.22
CA PRO A 101 -3.34 32.86 -59.94
C PRO A 101 -2.73 33.51 -61.18
N TYR A 102 -2.17 32.72 -62.10
CA TYR A 102 -1.58 33.25 -63.34
C TYR A 102 -2.66 33.77 -64.29
N LEU A 103 -3.77 33.05 -64.43
CA LEU A 103 -4.91 33.50 -65.24
C LEU A 103 -5.48 34.82 -64.69
N MET A 104 -5.67 34.93 -63.38
CA MET A 104 -6.16 36.15 -62.73
C MET A 104 -5.19 37.32 -62.94
N ASN A 105 -3.88 37.09 -62.84
CA ASN A 105 -2.88 38.12 -63.11
C ASN A 105 -2.85 38.54 -64.58
N TYR A 106 -3.07 37.61 -65.51
CA TYR A 106 -3.17 37.90 -66.94
C TYR A 106 -4.38 38.79 -67.25
N ILE A 107 -5.56 38.44 -66.73
CA ILE A 107 -6.78 39.23 -66.88
C ILE A 107 -6.61 40.64 -66.29
N LYS A 108 -6.02 40.75 -65.09
CA LYS A 108 -5.74 42.04 -64.46
C LYS A 108 -4.83 42.93 -65.31
N LYS A 109 -3.77 42.36 -65.91
CA LYS A 109 -2.87 43.10 -66.80
C LYS A 109 -3.60 43.60 -68.04
N GLY A 110 -4.45 42.78 -68.65
CA GLY A 110 -5.26 43.17 -69.81
C GLY A 110 -6.23 44.33 -69.50
N LEU A 111 -6.91 44.25 -68.35
CA LEU A 111 -7.85 45.30 -67.91
C LEU A 111 -7.14 46.64 -67.61
N VAL A 112 -5.95 46.60 -67.01
CA VAL A 112 -5.18 47.81 -66.69
C VAL A 112 -4.67 48.47 -67.97
N SER A 113 -4.18 47.69 -68.94
CA SER A 113 -3.71 48.22 -70.23
C SER A 113 -4.85 48.87 -71.03
N ALA A 114 -6.01 48.24 -71.11
CA ALA A 114 -7.17 48.80 -71.81
C ALA A 114 -7.64 50.13 -71.19
N LYS A 115 -7.64 50.23 -69.85
CA LYS A 115 -8.05 51.44 -69.14
C LYS A 115 -7.02 52.57 -69.24
N LYS A 116 -5.74 52.23 -69.38
CA LYS A 116 -4.66 53.21 -69.53
C LYS A 116 -4.70 53.88 -70.91
N GLU A 117 -4.95 53.10 -71.96
CA GLU A 117 -5.07 53.58 -73.34
C GLU A 117 -6.29 54.51 -73.52
N GLU A 118 -7.41 54.19 -72.85
CA GLU A 118 -8.60 55.04 -72.84
C GLU A 118 -8.38 56.39 -72.11
N MET A 119 -7.58 56.40 -71.04
CA MET A 119 -7.24 57.61 -70.29
C MET A 119 -6.26 58.53 -71.02
N GLU A 120 -5.27 57.96 -71.71
CA GLU A 120 -4.27 58.73 -72.47
C GLU A 120 -4.89 59.43 -73.70
N LEU A 121 -5.84 58.77 -74.39
CA LEU A 121 -6.59 59.36 -75.52
C LEU A 121 -7.56 60.48 -75.11
N GLN A 122 -8.08 60.45 -73.88
CA GLN A 122 -8.90 61.53 -73.32
C GLN A 122 -8.05 62.71 -72.83
N GLU A 123 -6.81 62.50 -72.41
CA GLU A 123 -5.93 63.55 -71.85
C GLU A 123 -5.42 64.55 -72.90
N GLU A 124 -5.30 64.13 -74.17
CA GLU A 124 -4.81 64.96 -75.27
C GLU A 124 -5.85 65.98 -75.80
N ASN A 125 -7.15 65.72 -75.59
CA ASN A 125 -8.25 66.51 -76.16
C ASN A 125 -8.91 67.53 -75.19
N LEU A 126 -8.34 67.76 -74.01
CA LEU A 126 -9.00 68.55 -72.97
C LEU A 126 -8.64 70.04 -73.00
N THR A 127 -9.67 70.88 -73.17
CA THR A 127 -9.68 72.35 -73.09
C THR A 127 -9.02 72.87 -71.80
N PRO A 128 -8.40 74.06 -71.80
CA PRO A 128 -7.73 74.66 -70.63
C PRO A 128 -8.58 74.74 -69.34
N GLN A 129 -9.92 74.81 -69.44
CA GLN A 129 -10.82 74.74 -68.29
C GLN A 129 -10.68 73.44 -67.48
N TYR A 130 -10.45 72.31 -68.15
CA TYR A 130 -10.30 71.02 -67.48
C TYR A 130 -8.93 70.90 -66.78
N LYS A 131 -7.89 71.54 -67.33
CA LYS A 131 -6.58 71.64 -66.66
C LYS A 131 -6.68 72.47 -65.38
N PHE A 132 -7.43 73.56 -65.40
CA PHE A 132 -7.71 74.38 -64.21
C PHE A 132 -8.52 73.60 -63.17
N LEU A 133 -9.59 72.91 -63.58
CA LEU A 133 -10.40 72.08 -62.68
C LEU A 133 -9.59 70.93 -62.06
N LYS A 134 -8.69 70.31 -62.84
CA LYS A 134 -7.76 69.25 -62.38
C LYS A 134 -6.71 69.79 -61.40
N ALA A 135 -6.23 71.02 -61.61
CA ALA A 135 -5.32 71.68 -60.68
C ALA A 135 -6.02 71.98 -59.34
N GLN A 136 -7.24 72.51 -59.39
CA GLN A 136 -8.04 72.78 -58.18
C GLN A 136 -8.41 71.49 -57.44
N ALA A 137 -8.77 70.43 -58.16
CA ALA A 137 -9.04 69.11 -57.56
C ALA A 137 -7.77 68.47 -56.95
N ARG A 138 -6.59 68.72 -57.53
CA ARG A 138 -5.30 68.29 -56.95
C ARG A 138 -5.01 69.02 -55.64
N GLU A 139 -5.18 70.34 -55.60
CA GLU A 139 -5.02 71.11 -54.35
C GLU A 139 -6.00 70.67 -53.26
N GLN A 140 -7.29 70.49 -53.60
CA GLN A 140 -8.27 69.98 -52.65
C GLN A 140 -7.93 68.58 -52.15
N LYS A 141 -7.38 67.72 -53.01
CA LYS A 141 -6.93 66.38 -52.62
C LYS A 141 -5.72 66.42 -51.69
N VAL A 142 -4.77 67.34 -51.91
CA VAL A 142 -3.63 67.55 -51.00
C VAL A 142 -4.12 68.02 -49.63
N LEU A 143 -5.03 68.99 -49.59
CA LEU A 143 -5.67 69.47 -48.36
C LEU A 143 -6.44 68.37 -47.62
N GLN A 144 -7.20 67.54 -48.34
CA GLN A 144 -7.91 66.41 -47.75
C GLN A 144 -6.98 65.32 -47.23
N VAL A 145 -5.85 65.07 -47.90
CA VAL A 145 -4.82 64.13 -47.42
C VAL A 145 -4.15 64.66 -46.15
N GLU A 146 -3.91 65.97 -46.06
CA GLU A 146 -3.33 66.59 -44.87
C GLU A 146 -4.29 66.57 -43.68
N ILE A 147 -5.58 66.85 -43.92
CA ILE A 147 -6.65 66.72 -42.92
C ILE A 147 -6.86 65.24 -42.52
N ALA A 148 -6.83 64.31 -43.49
CA ALA A 148 -6.91 62.88 -43.18
C ALA A 148 -5.69 62.43 -42.35
N GLY A 149 -4.50 62.94 -42.66
CA GLY A 149 -3.29 62.72 -41.86
C GLY A 149 -3.43 63.21 -40.42
N THR A 150 -4.15 64.31 -40.18
CA THR A 150 -4.45 64.75 -38.79
C THR A 150 -5.46 63.84 -38.08
N GLY A 151 -6.45 63.30 -38.78
CA GLY A 151 -7.39 62.31 -38.21
C GLY A 151 -6.73 60.98 -37.90
N GLU A 152 -5.85 60.50 -38.79
CA GLU A 152 -5.03 59.31 -38.56
C GLU A 152 -4.11 59.50 -37.34
N LEU A 153 -3.52 60.68 -37.18
CA LEU A 153 -2.73 61.05 -35.99
C LEU A 153 -3.56 61.02 -34.70
N GLU A 154 -4.80 61.52 -34.72
CA GLU A 154 -5.70 61.48 -33.57
C GLU A 154 -6.06 60.04 -33.19
N ASP A 155 -6.37 59.21 -34.19
CA ASP A 155 -6.67 57.78 -33.98
C ASP A 155 -5.45 57.00 -33.49
N LEU A 156 -4.25 57.30 -34.01
CA LEU A 156 -2.99 56.76 -33.50
C LEU A 156 -2.77 57.17 -32.04
N ASN A 157 -3.00 58.43 -31.68
CA ASN A 157 -2.85 58.90 -30.29
C ASN A 157 -3.86 58.24 -29.35
N LYS A 158 -5.12 58.06 -29.77
CA LYS A 158 -6.12 57.30 -29.00
C LYS A 158 -5.67 55.86 -28.78
N LYS A 159 -5.08 55.24 -29.81
CA LYS A 159 -4.55 53.88 -29.71
C LYS A 159 -3.34 53.79 -28.79
N ILE A 160 -2.42 54.75 -28.88
CA ILE A 160 -1.25 54.84 -27.97
C ILE A 160 -1.74 54.95 -26.53
N PHE A 161 -2.65 55.88 -26.25
CA PHE A 161 -3.21 56.06 -24.91
C PHE A 161 -3.92 54.78 -24.40
N GLY A 162 -4.70 54.12 -25.27
CA GLY A 162 -5.34 52.85 -24.93
C GLY A 162 -4.34 51.73 -24.63
N LEU A 163 -3.24 51.67 -25.37
CA LEU A 163 -2.15 50.71 -25.13
C LEU A 163 -1.40 51.02 -23.84
N GLU A 164 -1.10 52.29 -23.55
CA GLU A 164 -0.46 52.72 -22.29
C GLU A 164 -1.31 52.33 -21.08
N LYS A 165 -2.62 52.59 -21.13
CA LYS A 165 -3.55 52.17 -20.08
C LYS A 165 -3.56 50.65 -19.90
N THR A 166 -3.57 49.91 -21.00
CA THR A 166 -3.54 48.43 -20.96
C THR A 166 -2.24 47.91 -20.35
N ILE A 167 -1.10 48.55 -20.66
CA ILE A 167 0.20 48.23 -20.06
C ILE A 167 0.18 48.48 -18.55
N GLU A 168 -0.39 49.59 -18.11
CA GLU A 168 -0.52 49.92 -16.69
C GLU A 168 -1.39 48.90 -15.94
N GLU A 169 -2.55 48.55 -16.49
CA GLU A 169 -3.43 47.51 -15.94
C GLU A 169 -2.73 46.14 -15.87
N TYR A 170 -1.96 45.75 -16.90
CA TYR A 170 -1.20 44.51 -16.87
C TYR A 170 -0.06 44.52 -15.85
N ASN A 171 0.64 45.65 -15.68
CA ASN A 171 1.69 45.78 -14.67
C ASN A 171 1.11 45.68 -13.26
N GLN A 172 -0.06 46.26 -13.02
CA GLN A 172 -0.75 46.14 -11.75
C GLN A 172 -1.14 44.67 -11.46
N GLN A 173 -1.76 43.99 -12.42
CA GLN A 173 -2.08 42.56 -12.28
C GLN A 173 -0.85 41.69 -12.07
N LEU A 174 0.28 42.02 -12.73
CA LEU A 174 1.53 41.30 -12.57
C LEU A 174 2.07 41.45 -11.15
N ASN A 175 2.03 42.66 -10.58
CA ASN A 175 2.46 42.93 -9.22
C ASN A 175 1.59 42.19 -8.19
N ASP A 176 0.27 42.21 -8.35
CA ASP A 176 -0.66 41.49 -7.46
C ASP A 176 -0.40 39.97 -7.49
N ARG A 177 -0.13 39.42 -8.68
CA ARG A 177 0.23 38.01 -8.85
C ARG A 177 1.58 37.68 -8.24
N LEU A 178 2.57 38.56 -8.36
CA LEU A 178 3.88 38.38 -7.73
C LEU A 178 3.76 38.37 -6.21
N GLU A 179 2.99 39.30 -5.62
CA GLU A 179 2.75 39.33 -4.18
C GLU A 179 2.02 38.07 -3.70
N THR A 180 1.00 37.63 -4.44
CA THR A 180 0.27 36.40 -4.15
C THR A 180 1.20 35.18 -4.22
N ASN A 181 2.08 35.11 -5.23
CA ASN A 181 3.03 34.02 -5.37
C ASN A 181 4.03 33.97 -4.21
N GLN A 182 4.53 35.13 -3.77
CA GLN A 182 5.41 35.22 -2.60
C GLN A 182 4.71 34.74 -1.32
N LYS A 183 3.43 35.09 -1.11
CA LYS A 183 2.64 34.61 0.03
C LYS A 183 2.47 33.09 -0.01
N LEU A 184 2.11 32.53 -1.17
CA LEU A 184 1.97 31.09 -1.37
C LEU A 184 3.30 30.35 -1.15
N GLN A 185 4.41 30.92 -1.61
CA GLN A 185 5.74 30.34 -1.40
C GLN A 185 6.11 30.33 0.09
N ALA A 186 5.83 31.40 0.82
CA ALA A 186 6.06 31.46 2.26
C ALA A 186 5.19 30.44 3.03
N GLU A 187 3.93 30.26 2.63
CA GLU A 187 3.02 29.26 3.18
C GLU A 187 3.49 27.83 2.88
N TYR A 188 3.94 27.56 1.66
CA TYR A 188 4.50 26.27 1.27
C TYR A 188 5.72 25.89 2.13
N VAL A 189 6.64 26.83 2.37
CA VAL A 189 7.80 26.60 3.23
C VAL A 189 7.41 26.32 4.67
N LYS A 190 6.39 27.01 5.21
CA LYS A 190 5.85 26.71 6.55
C LYS A 190 5.29 25.29 6.61
N LEU A 191 4.44 24.93 5.65
CA LEU A 191 3.81 23.60 5.61
C LEU A 191 4.85 22.48 5.46
N GLN A 192 5.90 22.72 4.66
CA GLN A 192 7.01 21.76 4.51
C GLN A 192 7.80 21.58 5.81
N THR A 193 7.98 22.66 6.58
CA THR A 193 8.64 22.62 7.89
C THR A 193 7.79 21.85 8.91
N GLU A 194 6.48 22.11 8.95
CA GLU A 194 5.53 21.36 9.80
C GLU A 194 5.50 19.88 9.46
N HIS A 195 5.44 19.53 8.17
CA HIS A 195 5.48 18.15 7.72
C HIS A 195 6.78 17.44 8.16
N THR A 196 7.92 18.13 8.05
CA THR A 196 9.22 17.58 8.51
C THR A 196 9.23 17.34 10.02
N ASN A 197 8.67 18.28 10.79
CA ASN A 197 8.54 18.14 12.24
C ASN A 197 7.64 16.96 12.62
N LEU A 198 6.49 16.81 11.97
CA LEU A 198 5.57 15.69 12.17
C LEU A 198 6.21 14.35 11.80
N GLN A 199 6.99 14.29 10.72
CA GLN A 199 7.75 13.08 10.37
C GLN A 199 8.77 12.70 11.44
N ASN A 200 9.47 13.69 12.00
CA ASN A 200 10.42 13.46 13.08
C ASN A 200 9.71 13.00 14.38
N GLU A 201 8.56 13.57 14.71
CA GLU A 201 7.75 13.13 15.85
C GLU A 201 7.21 11.71 15.66
N LEU A 202 6.73 11.38 14.46
CA LEU A 202 6.29 10.04 14.12
C LEU A 202 7.42 9.02 14.22
N ALA A 203 8.62 9.36 13.72
CA ALA A 203 9.80 8.50 13.84
C ALA A 203 10.18 8.25 15.31
N LYS A 204 10.11 9.28 16.17
CA LYS A 204 10.32 9.13 17.61
C LYS A 204 9.27 8.21 18.24
N ALA A 205 7.99 8.39 17.91
CA ALA A 205 6.90 7.57 18.42
C ALA A 205 7.06 6.10 18.03
N ILE A 206 7.42 5.81 16.76
CA ILE A 206 7.70 4.45 16.28
C ILE A 206 8.86 3.82 17.06
N LYS A 207 9.93 4.59 17.32
CA LYS A 207 11.07 4.12 18.12
C LYS A 207 10.64 3.73 19.54
N TYR A 208 9.90 4.61 20.24
CA TYR A 208 9.39 4.31 21.59
C TYR A 208 8.47 3.09 21.61
N MET A 209 7.59 2.94 20.61
CA MET A 209 6.74 1.75 20.50
C MET A 209 7.55 0.46 20.29
N SER A 210 8.63 0.53 19.50
CA SER A 210 9.53 -0.61 19.29
C SER A 210 10.27 -1.01 20.57
N GLU A 211 10.73 -0.02 21.35
CA GLU A 211 11.40 -0.25 22.64
C GLU A 211 10.42 -0.90 23.64
N ASN A 212 9.21 -0.34 23.80
CA ASN A 212 8.19 -0.92 24.67
C ASN A 212 7.77 -2.33 24.26
N ASN A 213 7.65 -2.61 22.95
CA ASN A 213 7.34 -3.96 22.48
C ASN A 213 8.45 -4.96 22.77
N HIS A 214 9.71 -4.52 22.74
CA HIS A 214 10.85 -5.34 23.12
C HIS A 214 10.80 -5.68 24.62
N GLU A 215 10.58 -4.68 25.47
CA GLU A 215 10.41 -4.87 26.93
C GLU A 215 9.26 -5.82 27.25
N LEU A 216 8.09 -5.64 26.61
CA LEU A 216 6.94 -6.56 26.76
C LEU A 216 7.28 -7.98 26.32
N THR A 217 8.11 -8.15 25.28
CA THR A 217 8.52 -9.48 24.81
C THR A 217 9.46 -10.15 25.82
N GLU A 218 10.38 -9.40 26.41
CA GLU A 218 11.25 -9.91 27.48
C GLU A 218 10.46 -10.27 28.73
N GLU A 219 9.53 -9.42 29.16
CA GLU A 219 8.67 -9.67 30.32
C GLU A 219 7.81 -10.92 30.11
N ASN A 220 7.18 -11.08 28.94
CA ASN A 220 6.44 -12.29 28.60
C ASN A 220 7.32 -13.54 28.62
N SER A 221 8.59 -13.43 28.26
CA SER A 221 9.53 -14.56 28.31
C SER A 221 9.88 -14.92 29.76
N ARG A 222 10.07 -13.92 30.63
CA ARG A 222 10.28 -14.11 32.08
C ARG A 222 9.06 -14.72 32.76
N LEU A 223 7.86 -14.25 32.41
CA LEU A 223 6.60 -14.81 32.93
C LEU A 223 6.47 -16.29 32.56
N LYS A 224 6.68 -16.66 31.30
CA LYS A 224 6.67 -18.08 30.87
C LYS A 224 7.68 -18.94 31.63
N GLN A 225 8.88 -18.42 31.87
CA GLN A 225 9.89 -19.12 32.65
C GLN A 225 9.44 -19.31 34.12
N SER A 226 8.87 -18.26 34.72
CA SER A 226 8.32 -18.31 36.08
C SER A 226 7.15 -19.28 36.19
N GLU A 227 6.28 -19.34 35.18
CA GLU A 227 5.16 -20.29 35.10
C GLU A 227 5.66 -21.74 35.01
N SER A 228 6.70 -22.00 34.22
CA SER A 228 7.35 -23.32 34.15
C SER A 228 7.92 -23.73 35.50
N TYR A 229 8.62 -22.83 36.19
CA TYR A 229 9.18 -23.10 37.50
C TYR A 229 8.10 -23.36 38.56
N ALA A 230 7.00 -22.61 38.54
CA ALA A 230 5.86 -22.83 39.41
C ALA A 230 5.22 -24.22 39.16
N ALA A 231 5.10 -24.64 37.90
CA ALA A 231 4.58 -25.95 37.54
C ALA A 231 5.49 -27.10 38.02
N GLU A 232 6.82 -26.95 37.89
CA GLU A 232 7.79 -27.92 38.42
C GLU A 232 7.71 -28.03 39.94
N MET A 233 7.59 -26.89 40.64
CA MET A 233 7.45 -26.86 42.09
C MET A 233 6.14 -27.50 42.57
N ASP A 234 5.05 -27.28 41.85
CA ASP A 234 3.76 -27.94 42.11
C ASP A 234 3.86 -29.46 41.91
N GLU A 235 4.58 -29.92 40.89
CA GLU A 235 4.84 -31.34 40.68
C GLU A 235 5.69 -31.95 41.80
N GLU A 236 6.76 -31.27 42.21
CA GLU A 236 7.59 -31.69 43.35
C GLU A 236 6.77 -31.77 44.64
N ASN A 237 5.94 -30.76 44.92
CA ASN A 237 5.06 -30.76 46.09
C ASN A 237 4.06 -31.93 46.07
N ARG A 238 3.50 -32.28 44.90
CA ARG A 238 2.64 -33.48 44.74
C ARG A 238 3.42 -34.77 45.02
N ASN A 239 4.65 -34.87 44.52
CA ASN A 239 5.52 -36.02 44.73
C ASN A 239 5.92 -36.17 46.21
N LEU A 240 6.31 -35.07 46.87
CA LEU A 240 6.62 -35.03 48.30
C LEU A 240 5.42 -35.43 49.15
N LYS A 241 4.23 -34.91 48.83
CA LYS A 241 2.98 -35.30 49.51
C LYS A 241 2.71 -36.79 49.38
N THR A 242 2.84 -37.35 48.18
CA THR A 242 2.68 -38.80 47.95
C THR A 242 3.67 -39.63 48.76
N ARG A 243 4.94 -39.19 48.83
CA ARG A 243 5.98 -39.85 49.64
C ARG A 243 5.66 -39.79 51.14
N LEU A 244 5.17 -38.65 51.61
CA LEU A 244 4.74 -38.48 52.99
C LEU A 244 3.58 -39.42 53.33
N ASP A 245 2.53 -39.44 52.49
CA ASP A 245 1.37 -40.32 52.67
C ASP A 245 1.79 -41.80 52.72
N ASN A 246 2.68 -42.23 51.81
CA ASN A 246 3.23 -43.59 51.83
C ASN A 246 4.02 -43.88 53.11
N SER A 247 4.82 -42.92 53.60
CA SER A 247 5.56 -43.08 54.86
C SER A 247 4.63 -43.15 56.07
N VAL A 248 3.54 -42.38 56.09
CA VAL A 248 2.52 -42.42 57.14
C VAL A 248 1.86 -43.81 57.16
N VAL A 249 1.47 -44.34 56.00
CA VAL A 249 0.90 -45.69 55.88
C VAL A 249 1.91 -46.76 56.34
N ALA A 250 3.17 -46.66 55.93
CA ALA A 250 4.22 -47.60 56.36
C ALA A 250 4.43 -47.58 57.88
N ASN A 251 4.48 -46.39 58.49
CA ASN A 251 4.60 -46.23 59.94
C ASN A 251 3.37 -46.78 60.68
N GLN A 252 2.17 -46.55 60.16
CA GLN A 252 0.94 -47.11 60.74
C GLN A 252 0.98 -48.65 60.76
N SER A 253 1.42 -49.27 59.67
CA SER A 253 1.58 -50.73 59.60
C SER A 253 2.66 -51.28 60.55
N LEU A 254 3.69 -50.49 60.86
CA LEU A 254 4.71 -50.84 61.85
C LEU A 254 4.13 -50.77 63.26
N ILE A 255 3.38 -49.72 63.58
CA ILE A 255 2.67 -49.57 64.86
C ILE A 255 1.76 -50.76 65.09
N GLU A 256 0.92 -51.12 64.11
CA GLU A 256 0.02 -52.29 64.20
C GLU A 256 0.78 -53.60 64.46
N ARG A 257 1.95 -53.78 63.83
CA ARG A 257 2.82 -54.96 64.08
C ARG A 257 3.39 -54.96 65.49
N VAL A 258 3.87 -53.82 65.98
CA VAL A 258 4.41 -53.68 67.34
C VAL A 258 3.32 -53.91 68.39
N GLU A 259 2.13 -53.34 68.19
CA GLU A 259 0.97 -53.55 69.08
C GLU A 259 0.55 -55.01 69.14
N LYS A 260 0.55 -55.70 67.99
CA LYS A 260 0.30 -57.14 67.93
C LYS A 260 1.34 -57.93 68.72
N GLN A 261 2.62 -57.68 68.50
CA GLN A 261 3.72 -58.32 69.25
C GLN A 261 3.62 -58.05 70.76
N PHE A 262 3.27 -56.82 71.16
CA PHE A 262 3.10 -56.46 72.56
C PHE A 262 1.92 -57.20 73.20
N THR A 263 0.83 -57.38 72.45
CA THR A 263 -0.34 -58.15 72.88
C THR A 263 0.02 -59.64 73.06
N GLU A 264 0.78 -60.21 72.13
CA GLU A 264 1.30 -61.59 72.22
C GLU A 264 2.21 -61.76 73.46
N LEU A 265 3.14 -60.83 73.69
CA LEU A 265 4.01 -60.82 74.88
C LEU A 265 3.22 -60.71 76.20
N LYS A 266 2.15 -59.91 76.21
CA LYS A 266 1.27 -59.77 77.38
C LYS A 266 0.53 -61.08 77.69
N GLY A 267 0.18 -61.86 76.66
CA GLY A 267 -0.36 -63.22 76.81
C GLY A 267 0.63 -64.19 77.46
N LEU A 268 1.92 -64.09 77.12
CA LEU A 268 2.98 -64.92 77.73
C LEU A 268 3.20 -64.65 79.22
N ARG A 269 2.89 -63.43 79.71
CA ARG A 269 2.97 -63.08 81.15
C ARG A 269 1.91 -63.78 82.01
N GLN A 270 0.87 -64.38 81.44
CA GLN A 270 -0.17 -65.12 82.16
C GLN A 270 0.14 -66.62 82.30
N LEU A 271 1.28 -67.09 81.80
CA LEU A 271 1.71 -68.49 81.93
C LEU A 271 2.25 -68.80 83.34
N ARG A 272 1.96 -70.01 83.83
CA ARG A 272 2.50 -70.52 85.09
C ARG A 272 4.03 -70.68 85.00
N PRO A 273 4.79 -70.52 86.11
CA PRO A 273 6.26 -70.55 86.10
C PRO A 273 6.89 -71.81 85.47
N GLU A 274 6.20 -72.94 85.50
CA GLU A 274 6.65 -74.24 84.98
C GLU A 274 6.59 -74.34 83.44
N ASP A 275 5.69 -73.59 82.78
CA ASP A 275 5.53 -73.58 81.33
C ASP A 275 6.45 -72.56 80.64
N PHE A 276 6.94 -71.57 81.40
CA PHE A 276 7.84 -70.53 80.91
C PHE A 276 9.23 -71.09 80.55
N GLN A 277 9.73 -72.09 81.28
CA GLN A 277 11.04 -72.73 81.00
C GLN A 277 11.07 -73.56 79.69
N LYS A 278 9.92 -74.10 79.24
CA LYS A 278 9.83 -74.81 77.94
C LYS A 278 9.77 -73.87 76.75
N HIS A 279 9.30 -72.63 76.94
CA HIS A 279 9.20 -71.64 75.87
C HIS A 279 10.52 -70.89 75.65
N VAL A 280 11.28 -70.64 76.72
CA VAL A 280 12.61 -69.99 76.64
C VAL A 280 13.66 -70.90 75.96
N SER A 281 13.57 -72.22 76.11
CA SER A 281 14.45 -73.17 75.40
C SER A 281 14.16 -73.30 73.91
N PHE A 282 12.94 -72.97 73.46
CA PHE A 282 12.59 -72.95 72.03
C PHE A 282 13.07 -71.66 71.33
N GLN A 283 13.03 -70.50 72.00
CA GLN A 283 13.54 -69.26 71.41
C GLN A 283 15.06 -69.11 71.43
N LYS A 284 15.78 -69.91 72.23
CA LYS A 284 17.25 -69.97 72.15
C LYS A 284 17.74 -70.55 70.81
N HIS A 285 16.89 -71.25 70.04
CA HIS A 285 17.24 -71.79 68.72
C HIS A 285 16.92 -70.85 67.54
N ILE A 286 16.21 -69.73 67.77
CA ILE A 286 15.87 -68.76 66.71
C ILE A 286 16.77 -67.51 66.78
N LYS A 287 17.46 -67.28 67.90
CA LYS A 287 18.34 -66.11 68.09
C LYS A 287 19.72 -66.17 67.43
N GLU A 288 20.07 -67.24 66.72
CA GLU A 288 21.39 -67.35 66.07
C GLU A 288 21.38 -67.02 64.56
N ASN A 289 20.23 -66.84 63.90
CA ASN A 289 20.18 -66.63 62.44
C ASN A 289 19.45 -65.37 61.93
N GLU A 290 18.78 -64.56 62.77
CA GLU A 290 17.98 -63.42 62.26
C GLU A 290 18.48 -62.02 62.67
N ILE A 291 19.47 -61.95 63.56
CA ILE A 291 20.11 -60.66 63.92
C ILE A 291 20.96 -60.08 62.77
N PRO A 292 21.61 -60.88 61.88
CA PRO A 292 22.38 -60.30 60.78
C PRO A 292 21.52 -59.57 59.75
N GLU A 293 20.31 -60.05 59.43
CA GLU A 293 19.47 -59.47 58.37
C GLU A 293 18.86 -58.12 58.76
N PHE A 294 18.49 -57.92 60.03
CA PHE A 294 17.96 -56.64 60.48
C PHE A 294 19.03 -55.53 60.46
N ILE A 295 20.28 -55.87 60.85
CA ILE A 295 21.41 -54.94 60.77
C ILE A 295 21.83 -54.70 59.30
N LEU A 296 21.79 -55.74 58.44
CA LEU A 296 22.04 -55.59 57.00
C LEU A 296 20.99 -54.71 56.31
N ALA A 297 19.71 -54.85 56.67
CA ALA A 297 18.61 -54.08 56.10
C ALA A 297 18.69 -52.61 56.50
N ILE A 298 19.09 -52.30 57.74
CA ILE A 298 19.35 -50.92 58.19
C ILE A 298 20.59 -50.34 57.45
N GLY A 299 21.64 -51.14 57.27
CA GLY A 299 22.83 -50.74 56.52
C GLY A 299 22.53 -50.43 55.04
N GLN A 300 21.75 -51.28 54.37
CA GLN A 300 21.35 -51.08 52.96
C GLN A 300 20.38 -49.92 52.79
N TYR A 301 19.44 -49.73 53.74
CA TYR A 301 18.54 -48.59 53.75
C TYR A 301 19.29 -47.26 53.90
N LEU A 302 20.27 -47.18 54.80
CA LEU A 302 21.11 -46.00 54.97
C LEU A 302 22.04 -45.76 53.76
N HIS A 303 22.52 -46.81 53.10
CA HIS A 303 23.32 -46.69 51.88
C HIS A 303 22.50 -46.13 50.70
N SER A 304 21.23 -46.50 50.57
CA SER A 304 20.33 -46.04 49.49
C SER A 304 19.93 -44.57 49.59
N LYS A 305 20.11 -43.92 50.75
CA LYS A 305 19.75 -42.51 50.99
C LYS A 305 20.88 -41.50 50.74
N LYS A 306 22.09 -41.92 50.35
CA LYS A 306 23.13 -40.98 49.90
C LYS A 306 22.84 -40.52 48.46
N ILE A 307 22.30 -39.30 48.42
CA ILE A 307 21.91 -38.51 47.26
C ILE A 307 23.07 -38.34 46.27
N THR A 308 22.75 -38.55 45.01
CA THR A 308 23.41 -38.02 43.82
C THR A 308 23.58 -36.51 43.92
N ASN A 309 24.79 -36.05 44.23
CA ASN A 309 25.25 -34.73 43.85
C ASN A 309 26.73 -34.80 43.45
N HIS A 310 27.06 -34.22 42.31
CA HIS A 310 28.35 -34.35 41.64
C HIS A 310 29.54 -33.76 42.45
N ASN A 311 30.70 -34.42 42.28
CA ASN A 311 32.07 -33.95 42.52
C ASN A 311 32.47 -33.54 43.95
N VAL A 312 32.84 -34.51 44.80
CA VAL A 312 33.99 -34.34 45.72
C VAL A 312 34.66 -35.70 45.99
N ASN A 313 35.99 -35.77 45.82
CA ASN A 313 36.81 -36.93 46.11
C ASN A 313 37.25 -36.90 47.59
N TRP A 314 36.74 -37.82 48.41
CA TRP A 314 37.25 -38.06 49.77
C TRP A 314 37.48 -39.56 49.95
N GLN A 315 38.74 -39.95 50.14
CA GLN A 315 39.08 -41.25 50.72
C GLN A 315 38.71 -41.20 52.21
N ILE A 316 37.89 -42.14 52.67
CA ILE A 316 37.53 -42.27 54.09
C ILE A 316 37.92 -43.69 54.51
N GLU A 317 38.84 -43.76 55.47
CA GLU A 317 39.21 -44.97 56.21
C GLU A 317 38.14 -45.28 57.28
N ASN A 318 38.02 -46.56 57.64
CA ASN A 318 36.91 -47.15 58.42
C ASN A 318 36.65 -46.58 59.83
N VAL A 319 37.35 -45.52 60.27
CA VAL A 319 37.27 -44.96 61.62
C VAL A 319 36.21 -43.84 61.75
N ASP A 320 35.73 -43.26 60.65
CA ASP A 320 34.80 -42.11 60.71
C ASP A 320 33.31 -42.48 60.77
N LEU A 321 32.94 -43.74 60.57
CA LEU A 321 31.53 -44.18 60.57
C LEU A 321 30.90 -44.19 61.97
N PHE A 322 31.70 -44.26 63.04
CA PHE A 322 31.19 -44.27 64.41
C PHE A 322 31.02 -42.86 65.00
N ARG A 323 31.75 -41.87 64.46
CA ARG A 323 31.70 -40.49 64.97
C ARG A 323 30.37 -39.80 64.65
N ILE A 324 29.75 -40.16 63.52
CA ILE A 324 28.44 -39.65 63.10
C ILE A 324 27.29 -40.23 63.95
N PHE A 325 27.49 -41.36 64.62
CA PHE A 325 26.47 -41.96 65.48
C PHE A 325 26.36 -41.26 66.85
N VAL A 326 27.39 -40.50 67.26
CA VAL A 326 27.42 -39.77 68.54
C VAL A 326 26.80 -38.37 68.43
N ASP A 327 26.77 -37.76 67.24
CA ASP A 327 26.35 -36.34 67.08
C ASP A 327 24.86 -36.14 66.71
N PHE A 328 24.08 -37.20 66.48
CA PHE A 328 22.65 -37.08 66.17
C PHE A 328 21.76 -37.61 67.30
N ASN A 329 21.43 -36.70 68.23
CA ASN A 329 20.32 -36.73 69.19
C ASN A 329 20.30 -37.83 70.28
N MET A 330 20.75 -37.45 71.49
CA MET A 330 20.01 -37.76 72.72
C MET A 330 19.95 -36.51 73.61
N PRO A 331 18.75 -35.98 73.94
CA PRO A 331 18.58 -35.06 75.05
C PRO A 331 18.46 -35.85 76.36
N ASN A 332 19.29 -35.48 77.33
CA ASN A 332 19.23 -35.81 78.76
C ASN A 332 19.44 -37.28 79.17
N PHE A 333 20.67 -37.65 79.51
CA PHE A 333 20.98 -38.65 80.54
C PHE A 333 22.32 -38.27 81.20
N GLU A 334 22.28 -37.88 82.47
CA GLU A 334 23.43 -37.42 83.25
C GLU A 334 24.11 -38.54 84.06
N ASP A 335 23.66 -39.80 83.97
CA ASP A 335 24.03 -40.84 84.96
C ASP A 335 24.79 -42.08 84.46
N ASP A 336 25.17 -42.22 83.19
CA ASP A 336 25.86 -43.45 82.70
C ASP A 336 27.23 -43.18 82.05
N ALA A 337 28.12 -42.46 82.76
CA ALA A 337 29.51 -42.27 82.35
C ALA A 337 30.36 -43.55 82.48
N GLU A 338 29.94 -44.50 83.32
CA GLU A 338 30.69 -45.73 83.63
C GLU A 338 30.63 -46.75 82.47
N LEU A 339 29.48 -46.84 81.79
CA LEU A 339 29.27 -47.72 80.63
C LEU A 339 30.11 -47.28 79.41
N PHE A 340 30.32 -45.97 79.25
CA PHE A 340 31.17 -45.41 78.19
C PHE A 340 32.66 -45.71 78.38
N TYR A 341 33.12 -45.76 79.63
CA TYR A 341 34.52 -46.07 79.94
C TYR A 341 34.83 -47.56 79.70
N GLU A 342 33.87 -48.44 80.01
CA GLU A 342 34.01 -49.89 79.80
C GLU A 342 34.04 -50.27 78.31
N ILE A 343 33.19 -49.65 77.49
CA ILE A 343 33.15 -49.88 76.04
C ILE A 343 34.42 -49.33 75.35
N ARG A 344 34.91 -48.17 75.79
CA ARG A 344 36.15 -47.58 75.27
C ARG A 344 37.37 -48.44 75.59
N SER A 345 37.48 -48.94 76.82
CA SER A 345 38.58 -49.81 77.24
C SER A 345 38.64 -51.12 76.44
N HIS A 346 37.49 -51.67 76.03
CA HIS A 346 37.45 -52.90 75.25
C HIS A 346 37.87 -52.70 73.78
N LEU A 347 37.59 -51.52 73.22
CA LEU A 347 37.90 -51.17 71.83
C LEU A 347 39.35 -50.72 71.63
N GLU A 348 40.03 -50.20 72.65
CA GLU A 348 41.46 -49.82 72.58
C GLU A 348 42.40 -51.05 72.70
N THR A 349 41.88 -52.23 73.06
CA THR A 349 42.65 -53.49 73.17
C THR A 349 42.46 -54.49 72.01
N MET A 350 41.55 -54.20 71.06
CA MET A 350 41.42 -54.94 69.79
C MET A 350 42.13 -54.18 68.67
#